data_AF-A0A6B3HHN7-F1
#
_entry.id   AF-A0A6B3HHN7-F1
#
_cell.length_a   1.000
_cell.length_b   1.000
_cell.length_c   1.000
_cell.angle_alpha   90.00
_cell.angle_beta   90.00
_cell.angle_gamma   90.00
#
_symmetry.space_group_name_H-M   'P 1'
#
loop_
_entity.id
_entity.type
_entity.pdbx_description
1 polymer ?
#
loop_
_entity_poly.entity_id
_entity_poly.type
_entity_poly.pdbx_seq_one_letter_code
_entity_poly.pdbx_strand_id
1 'polypeptide(L)'
;QAQDGSIAVRFATWRERGVLIGAAALGTLAVGGLFTAFPSLSWDPWPDAYIFVGTVVAMYAQAKGMVEFWFAWLLVDLVGVPLNFANGFAFSGFVYIIYGALVLWGMRD
;
A
#
# COMPACT_ATOMS: atom_id res chain seq x y z
N GLN A 1 14.70 13.76 -16.36
CA GLN A 1 15.04 12.39 -16.80
C GLN A 1 16.55 12.28 -16.67
N ALA A 2 17.06 11.42 -15.78
CA ALA A 2 18.51 11.20 -15.64
C ALA A 2 19.00 10.41 -16.86
N GLN A 3 20.22 10.70 -17.33
CA GLN A 3 20.75 10.31 -18.64
C GLN A 3 21.19 8.84 -18.74
N ASP A 4 20.86 8.01 -17.76
CA ASP A 4 21.48 6.71 -17.51
C ASP A 4 20.44 5.60 -17.24
N GLY A 5 19.15 5.85 -17.53
CA GLY A 5 18.06 4.90 -17.31
C GLY A 5 17.69 4.73 -15.82
N SER A 6 18.39 5.42 -14.93
CA SER A 6 18.09 5.53 -13.52
C SER A 6 16.81 6.38 -13.33
N ILE A 7 15.82 5.81 -12.62
CA ILE A 7 14.67 6.59 -12.19
C ILE A 7 15.15 7.51 -11.06
N ALA A 8 15.21 8.81 -11.33
CA ALA A 8 15.60 9.79 -10.34
C ALA A 8 14.61 9.79 -9.17
N VAL A 9 15.08 9.39 -7.99
CA VAL A 9 14.29 9.42 -6.76
C VAL A 9 13.97 10.87 -6.41
N ARG A 10 12.69 11.16 -6.19
CA ARG A 10 12.21 12.51 -5.85
C ARG A 10 11.01 12.44 -4.93
N PHE A 11 10.70 13.54 -4.27
CA PHE A 11 9.42 13.70 -3.60
C PHE A 11 8.32 14.04 -4.60
N ALA A 12 7.11 13.54 -4.33
CA ALA A 12 5.91 13.89 -5.06
C ALA A 12 5.52 15.34 -4.77
N THR A 13 5.07 16.04 -5.81
CA THR A 13 4.47 17.37 -5.66
C THR A 13 3.12 17.26 -4.92
N TRP A 14 2.63 18.37 -4.35
CA TRP A 14 1.33 18.41 -3.68
C TRP A 14 0.16 17.94 -4.58
N ARG A 15 0.24 18.18 -5.89
CA ARG A 15 -0.74 17.68 -6.86
C ARG A 15 -0.69 16.17 -6.99
N GLU A 16 0.51 15.60 -7.11
CA GLU A 16 0.70 14.14 -7.20
C GLU A 16 0.25 13.45 -5.92
N ARG A 17 0.54 14.03 -4.74
CA ARG A 17 0.02 13.55 -3.46
C ARG A 17 -1.51 13.53 -3.42
N GLY A 18 -2.13 14.62 -3.89
CA GLY A 18 -3.59 14.70 -4.02
C GLY A 18 -4.15 13.62 -4.95
N VAL A 19 -3.49 13.33 -6.06
CA VAL A 19 -3.87 12.25 -6.99
C VAL A 19 -3.70 10.88 -6.35
N LEU A 20 -2.60 10.62 -5.63
CA LEU A 20 -2.37 9.34 -4.95
C LEU A 20 -3.44 9.07 -3.88
N ILE A 21 -3.74 10.08 -3.06
CA ILE A 21 -4.80 9.99 -2.03
C ILE A 21 -6.17 9.82 -2.68
N GLY A 22 -6.47 10.61 -3.71
CA GLY A 22 -7.73 10.51 -4.44
C GLY A 22 -7.91 9.15 -5.12
N ALA A 23 -6.86 8.62 -5.75
CA ALA A 23 -6.85 7.31 -6.37
C ALA A 23 -7.01 6.18 -5.34
N ALA A 24 -6.35 6.30 -4.18
CA ALA A 24 -6.51 5.35 -3.08
C ALA A 24 -7.97 5.34 -2.58
N ALA A 25 -8.53 6.51 -2.25
CA ALA A 25 -9.89 6.60 -1.73
C ALA A 25 -10.94 6.13 -2.76
N LEU A 26 -10.88 6.63 -4.00
CA LEU A 26 -11.84 6.26 -5.04
C LEU A 26 -11.69 4.79 -5.46
N GLY A 27 -10.46 4.30 -5.58
CA GLY A 27 -10.19 2.91 -5.89
C GLY A 27 -10.73 1.98 -4.80
N THR A 28 -10.46 2.29 -3.52
CA THR A 28 -10.96 1.46 -2.40
C THR A 28 -12.49 1.47 -2.34
N LEU A 29 -13.14 2.61 -2.56
CA LEU A 29 -14.60 2.67 -2.63
C LEU A 29 -15.16 1.86 -3.80
N ALA A 30 -14.54 1.94 -4.99
CA ALA A 30 -14.97 1.19 -6.17
C ALA A 30 -14.80 -0.32 -5.99
N VAL A 31 -13.63 -0.76 -5.51
CA VAL A 31 -13.33 -2.19 -5.30
C VAL A 31 -14.11 -2.74 -4.09
N GLY A 32 -14.22 -1.98 -3.00
CA GLY A 32 -15.02 -2.37 -1.84
C GLY A 32 -16.51 -2.47 -2.18
N GLY A 33 -17.03 -1.55 -2.99
CA GLY A 33 -18.37 -1.63 -3.55
C GLY A 33 -18.56 -2.86 -4.44
N LEU A 34 -17.57 -3.18 -5.29
CA LEU A 34 -17.59 -4.39 -6.12
C LEU A 34 -17.62 -5.67 -5.28
N PHE A 35 -16.77 -5.78 -4.27
CA PHE A 35 -16.73 -6.94 -3.36
C PHE A 35 -17.99 -7.05 -2.50
N THR A 36 -18.61 -5.91 -2.14
CA THR A 36 -19.91 -5.90 -1.47
C THR A 36 -21.04 -6.36 -2.41
N ALA A 37 -20.99 -5.98 -3.70
CA ALA A 37 -21.97 -6.40 -4.69
C ALA A 37 -21.82 -7.87 -5.11
N PHE A 38 -20.59 -8.40 -5.04
CA PHE A 38 -20.27 -9.79 -5.37
C PHE A 38 -19.51 -10.46 -4.20
N PRO A 39 -20.23 -10.91 -3.16
CA PRO A 39 -19.61 -11.44 -1.92
C PRO A 39 -18.77 -12.70 -2.11
N SER A 40 -18.86 -13.37 -3.26
CA SER A 40 -18.03 -14.53 -3.58
C SER A 40 -16.57 -14.17 -3.90
N LEU A 41 -16.26 -12.90 -4.16
CA LEU A 41 -14.89 -12.48 -4.52
C LEU A 41 -13.98 -12.19 -3.33
N SER A 42 -14.52 -11.89 -2.15
CA SER A 42 -13.74 -11.48 -0.99
C SER A 42 -14.41 -11.91 0.30
N TRP A 43 -13.60 -12.32 1.28
CA TRP A 43 -14.05 -12.71 2.61
C TRP A 43 -14.28 -11.49 3.52
N ASP A 44 -13.48 -10.43 3.33
CA ASP A 44 -13.67 -9.13 3.99
C ASP A 44 -13.55 -8.00 2.94
N PRO A 45 -14.69 -7.54 2.38
CA PRO A 45 -14.72 -6.66 1.21
C PRO A 45 -13.92 -5.37 1.33
N TRP A 46 -13.85 -4.78 2.53
CA TRP A 46 -13.27 -3.45 2.71
C TRP A 46 -11.75 -3.49 2.94
N PRO A 47 -11.22 -4.35 3.84
CA PRO A 47 -9.78 -4.51 4.00
C PRO A 47 -9.10 -5.07 2.74
N ASP A 48 -9.71 -6.06 2.07
CA ASP A 48 -9.16 -6.64 0.85
C ASP A 48 -9.08 -5.59 -0.27
N ALA A 49 -10.14 -4.78 -0.43
CA ALA A 49 -10.16 -3.68 -1.40
C ALA A 49 -9.10 -2.61 -1.08
N TYR A 50 -8.93 -2.27 0.19
CA TYR A 50 -7.91 -1.30 0.62
C TYR A 50 -6.49 -1.81 0.35
N ILE A 51 -6.18 -3.03 0.73
CA ILE A 51 -4.85 -3.64 0.52
C ILE A 51 -4.53 -3.74 -0.97
N PHE A 52 -5.51 -4.18 -1.78
CA PHE A 52 -5.35 -4.29 -3.23
C PHE A 52 -5.05 -2.93 -3.87
N VAL A 53 -5.90 -1.94 -3.62
CA VAL A 53 -5.77 -0.60 -4.22
C VAL A 53 -4.53 0.11 -3.69
N GLY A 54 -4.25 0.01 -2.39
CA GLY A 54 -3.06 0.59 -1.77
C GLY A 54 -1.78 0.04 -2.39
N THR A 55 -1.73 -1.26 -2.70
CA THR A 55 -0.59 -1.88 -3.39
C THR A 55 -0.43 -1.32 -4.81
N VAL A 56 -1.52 -1.14 -5.56
CA VAL A 56 -1.47 -0.51 -6.90
C VAL A 56 -0.93 0.92 -6.84
N VAL A 57 -1.38 1.70 -5.85
CA VAL A 57 -0.89 3.07 -5.61
C VAL A 57 0.59 3.07 -5.25
N ALA A 58 1.04 2.15 -4.38
CA ALA A 58 2.43 2.00 -4.00
C ALA A 58 3.32 1.65 -5.21
N MET A 59 2.90 0.69 -6.03
CA MET A 59 3.61 0.30 -7.26
C MET A 59 3.68 1.46 -8.26
N TYR A 60 2.62 2.23 -8.41
CA TYR A 60 2.61 3.42 -9.27
C TYR A 60 3.60 4.49 -8.77
N ALA A 61 3.58 4.81 -7.48
CA ALA A 61 4.51 5.77 -6.88
C ALA A 61 5.97 5.30 -7.04
N GLN A 62 6.22 4.00 -6.84
CA GLN A 62 7.54 3.39 -7.00
C GLN A 62 8.02 3.47 -8.46
N ALA A 63 7.17 3.14 -9.43
CA ALA A 63 7.48 3.25 -10.85
C ALA A 63 7.78 4.69 -11.30
N LYS A 64 7.28 5.69 -10.57
CA LYS A 64 7.52 7.12 -10.82
C LYS A 64 8.72 7.67 -10.03
N GLY A 65 9.40 6.84 -9.25
CA GLY A 65 10.52 7.23 -8.39
C GLY A 65 10.12 8.15 -7.24
N MET A 66 8.86 8.11 -6.80
CA MET A 66 8.33 8.99 -5.76
C MET A 66 8.56 8.40 -4.38
N VAL A 67 9.28 9.07 -3.48
CA VAL A 67 9.54 8.60 -2.09
C VAL A 67 8.26 8.23 -1.33
N GLU A 68 7.13 8.83 -1.69
CA GLU A 68 5.80 8.52 -1.14
C GLU A 68 5.36 7.06 -1.28
N PHE A 69 6.01 6.26 -2.13
CA PHE A 69 5.79 4.83 -2.22
C PHE A 69 6.02 4.13 -0.86
N TRP A 70 6.99 4.59 -0.06
CA TRP A 70 7.24 4.07 1.29
C TRP A 70 6.04 4.26 2.21
N PHE A 71 5.43 5.45 2.20
CA PHE A 71 4.25 5.72 3.01
C PHE A 71 3.04 4.90 2.55
N ALA A 72 2.89 4.70 1.23
CA ALA A 72 1.84 3.84 0.69
C ALA A 72 1.99 2.38 1.19
N TRP A 73 3.21 1.84 1.19
CA TRP A 73 3.48 0.51 1.76
C TRP A 73 3.18 0.43 3.25
N LEU A 74 3.66 1.40 4.04
CA LEU A 74 3.39 1.44 5.49
C LEU A 74 1.89 1.50 5.79
N LEU A 75 1.12 2.23 5.00
CA LEU A 75 -0.34 2.33 5.13
C LEU A 75 -1.04 1.00 4.79
N VAL A 76 -0.60 0.30 3.75
CA VAL A 76 -1.10 -1.03 3.40
C VAL A 76 -0.81 -2.02 4.53
N ASP A 77 0.43 -2.04 5.03
CA ASP A 77 0.85 -2.93 6.11
C ASP A 77 0.08 -2.64 7.41
N LEU A 78 -0.25 -1.38 7.70
CA LEU A 78 -1.04 -0.99 8.88
C LEU A 78 -2.42 -1.67 8.91
N VAL A 79 -3.01 -1.99 7.75
CA VAL A 79 -4.29 -2.71 7.66
C VAL A 79 -4.06 -4.22 7.51
N GLY A 80 -3.09 -4.63 6.68
CA GLY A 80 -2.79 -6.03 6.42
C GLY A 80 -2.28 -6.78 7.66
N VAL A 81 -1.48 -6.14 8.52
CA VAL A 81 -0.92 -6.79 9.71
C VAL A 81 -2.00 -7.13 10.74
N PRO A 82 -2.84 -6.19 11.21
CA PRO A 82 -3.94 -6.52 12.13
C PRO A 82 -4.92 -7.53 11.54
N LEU A 83 -5.21 -7.45 10.24
CA LEU A 83 -6.09 -8.39 9.55
C LEU A 83 -5.53 -9.83 9.57
N ASN A 84 -4.22 -10.00 9.38
CA ASN A 84 -3.56 -11.30 9.50
C ASN A 84 -3.64 -11.88 10.91
N PHE A 85 -3.50 -11.03 11.94
CA PHE A 85 -3.67 -11.45 13.33
C PHE A 85 -5.13 -11.82 13.66
N ALA A 86 -6.11 -11.05 13.17
CA ALA A 86 -7.53 -11.30 13.38
C ALA A 86 -8.01 -12.60 12.71
N ASN A 87 -7.43 -12.97 11.56
CA ASN A 87 -7.74 -14.22 10.86
C ASN A 87 -6.99 -15.46 11.41
N GLY A 88 -6.27 -15.32 12.53
CA GLY A 88 -5.57 -16.45 13.18
C GLY A 88 -4.25 -16.84 12.53
N PHE A 89 -3.76 -16.09 11.53
CA PHE A 89 -2.45 -16.29 10.91
C PHE A 89 -1.32 -15.63 11.74
N ALA A 90 -1.24 -15.97 13.02
CA ALA A 90 -0.29 -15.38 13.97
C ALA A 90 1.18 -15.47 13.51
N PHE A 91 1.53 -16.54 12.77
CA PHE A 91 2.85 -16.69 12.17
C PHE A 91 3.14 -15.63 11.09
N SER A 92 2.17 -15.36 10.20
CA SER A 92 2.30 -14.35 9.14
C SER A 92 2.39 -12.94 9.73
N GLY A 93 1.54 -12.65 10.73
CA GLY A 93 1.58 -11.38 11.46
C GLY A 93 2.92 -11.11 12.13
N PHE A 94 3.55 -12.12 12.74
CA PHE A 94 4.87 -12.00 13.35
C PHE A 94 5.98 -11.68 12.33
N VAL A 95 5.94 -12.31 11.15
CA VAL A 95 6.90 -12.04 10.07
C VAL A 95 6.81 -10.58 9.60
N TYR A 96 5.59 -10.03 9.46
CA TYR A 96 5.42 -8.62 9.09
C TYR A 96 5.95 -7.65 10.15
N ILE A 97 5.86 -7.97 11.44
CA ILE A 97 6.46 -7.14 12.50
C ILE A 97 7.99 -7.10 12.34
N ILE A 98 8.62 -8.24 12.04
CA ILE A 98 10.07 -8.29 11.78
C ILE A 98 10.42 -7.46 10.53
N TYR A 99 9.65 -7.56 9.45
CA TYR A 99 9.88 -6.72 8.27
C TYR A 99 9.71 -5.23 8.55
N GLY A 100 8.69 -4.84 9.33
CA GLY A 100 8.51 -3.45 9.76
C GLY A 100 9.72 -2.93 10.54
N ALA A 101 10.27 -3.75 11.46
CA ALA A 101 11.47 -3.38 12.20
C ALA A 101 12.71 -3.24 11.31
N LEU A 102 12.88 -4.12 10.31
CA LEU A 102 13.98 -4.04 9.35
C LEU A 102 13.88 -2.80 8.45
N VAL A 103 12.68 -2.45 8.00
CA VAL A 103 12.45 -1.23 7.20
C VAL A 103 12.78 0.01 8.01
N LEU A 104 12.32 0.10 9.27
CA LEU A 104 12.65 1.21 10.15
C LEU A 104 14.15 1.33 10.43
N TRP A 105 14.85 0.19 10.51
CA TRP A 105 16.30 0.18 10.64
C TRP A 105 16.99 0.65 9.35
N GLY A 106 16.53 0.19 8.19
CA GLY A 106 17.04 0.62 6.89
C GLY A 106 16.74 2.08 6.54
N MET A 107 15.69 2.69 7.10
CA MET A 107 15.40 4.13 6.95
C MET A 107 16.34 5.03 7.77
N ARG A 108 17.08 4.47 8.73
CA ARG A 108 17.98 5.21 9.62
C ARG A 108 19.36 5.45 9.01
N ASP A 109 19.79 4.63 8.06
CA ASP A 109 21.07 4.70 7.33
C ASP A 109 20.86 5.17 5.87
#